data_AF-A0A3A5VID3-F1
#
_entry.id   AF-A0A3A5VID3-F1
#
_cell.length_a   1.000
_cell.length_b   1.000
_cell.length_c   1.000
_cell.angle_alpha   90.00
_cell.angle_beta   90.00
_cell.angle_gamma   90.00
#
_symmetry.space_group_name_H-M   'P 1'
#
loop_
_entity.id
_entity.type
_entity.pdbx_description
1 polymer ?
#
loop_
_entity_poly.entity_id
_entity_poly.type
_entity_poly.pdbx_seq_one_letter_code
_entity_poly.pdbx_strand_id
1 'polypeptide(L)'
;MKPQRALFLAVLMVTMPLSGCTGEPEVEEAEPSSSVWSFERPELTWYHWEGAVDAWGEESPSLAGRNLPYAAEGTYYSIGMSTFEPTMGVTLTDTIVMSSYGNGPGGSTAVVACDLIGMVDVLDYSCENVYDPLLPIVNSNDPYIYVDPWTGRIMKFDM
;
A
#
# COMPACT_ATOMS: atom_id res chain seq x y z
N MET A 1 35.94 -45.49 60.47
CA MET A 1 35.94 -44.25 59.66
C MET A 1 35.69 -43.08 60.60
N LYS A 2 36.51 -42.01 60.56
CA LYS A 2 36.43 -40.89 61.54
C LYS A 2 35.11 -40.12 61.36
N PRO A 3 34.38 -39.78 62.45
CA PRO A 3 33.04 -39.15 62.39
C PRO A 3 33.02 -37.82 61.64
N GLN A 4 34.14 -37.09 61.62
CA GLN A 4 34.31 -35.85 60.87
C GLN A 4 34.16 -36.01 59.35
N ARG A 5 34.52 -37.17 58.79
CA ARG A 5 34.38 -37.43 57.34
C ARG A 5 32.94 -37.71 56.94
N ALA A 6 32.17 -38.35 57.83
CA ALA A 6 30.75 -38.61 57.62
C ALA A 6 29.92 -37.31 57.68
N LEU A 7 30.26 -36.41 58.62
CA LEU A 7 29.62 -35.11 58.73
C LEU A 7 29.85 -34.25 57.48
N PHE A 8 31.08 -34.24 56.97
CA PHE A 8 31.43 -33.50 55.75
C PHE A 8 30.66 -34.00 54.53
N LEU A 9 30.52 -35.31 54.39
CA LEU A 9 29.79 -35.93 53.29
C LEU A 9 28.28 -35.64 53.38
N ALA A 10 27.72 -35.66 54.58
CA ALA A 10 26.30 -35.35 54.81
C ALA A 10 25.99 -33.88 54.47
N VAL A 11 26.84 -32.94 54.88
CA VAL A 11 26.68 -31.52 54.53
C VAL A 11 26.76 -31.32 53.01
N LEU A 12 27.71 -31.98 52.35
CA LEU A 12 27.87 -31.87 50.90
C LEU A 12 26.64 -32.39 50.14
N MET A 13 26.04 -33.50 50.60
CA MET A 13 24.83 -34.07 49.98
C MET A 13 23.60 -33.19 50.20
N VAL A 14 23.53 -32.44 51.31
CA VAL A 14 22.41 -31.53 51.59
C VAL A 14 22.53 -30.23 50.81
N THR A 15 23.74 -29.75 50.47
CA THR A 15 23.92 -28.47 49.76
C THR A 15 23.74 -28.56 48.24
N MET A 16 23.88 -29.75 47.64
CA MET A 16 23.73 -29.97 46.19
C MET A 16 22.36 -29.58 45.61
N PRO A 17 21.21 -29.85 46.24
CA PRO A 17 19.90 -29.43 45.72
C PRO A 17 19.59 -27.93 45.93
N LEU A 18 20.36 -27.20 46.75
CA LEU A 18 20.12 -25.77 46.99
C LEU A 18 20.72 -24.85 45.91
N SER A 19 21.63 -25.34 45.06
CA SER A 19 22.21 -24.55 43.97
C SER A 19 21.35 -24.53 42.69
N GLY A 20 20.14 -25.07 42.74
CA GLY A 20 19.38 -25.45 41.55
C GLY A 20 18.18 -24.58 41.14
N CYS A 21 17.84 -23.48 41.83
CA CYS A 21 16.67 -22.69 41.39
C CYS A 21 16.70 -21.21 41.82
N THR A 22 17.66 -20.47 41.28
CA THR A 22 17.50 -19.02 41.06
C THR A 22 17.71 -18.79 39.56
N GLY A 23 16.84 -19.39 38.75
CA GLY A 23 16.75 -19.00 37.33
C GLY A 23 16.23 -17.58 37.28
N GLU A 24 16.83 -16.74 36.44
CA GLU A 24 16.21 -15.47 36.06
C GLU A 24 14.77 -15.74 35.61
N PRO A 25 13.82 -14.84 35.94
CA PRO A 25 12.46 -15.00 35.46
C PRO A 25 12.52 -15.19 33.95
N GLU A 26 11.95 -16.29 33.48
CA GLU A 26 11.79 -16.58 32.06
C GLU A 26 11.11 -15.35 31.46
N VAL A 27 11.86 -14.59 30.66
CA VAL A 27 11.30 -13.47 29.93
C VAL A 27 10.35 -14.14 28.94
N GLU A 28 9.05 -14.07 29.22
CA GLU A 28 8.03 -14.44 28.24
C GLU A 28 8.34 -13.63 26.98
N GLU A 29 8.91 -14.28 25.96
CA GLU A 29 8.95 -13.72 24.61
C GLU A 29 7.49 -13.50 24.25
N ALA A 30 7.08 -12.23 24.21
CA ALA A 30 5.75 -11.86 23.77
C ALA A 30 5.54 -12.46 22.37
N GLU A 31 4.62 -13.43 22.27
CA GLU A 31 4.12 -13.94 21.00
C GLU A 31 3.87 -12.74 20.07
N PRO A 32 4.45 -12.70 18.86
CA PRO A 32 4.23 -11.57 17.97
C PRO A 32 2.74 -11.48 17.71
N SER A 33 2.07 -10.46 18.26
CA SER A 33 0.66 -10.23 17.97
C SER A 33 0.57 -9.98 16.47
N SER A 34 -0.02 -10.93 15.75
CA SER A 34 -0.28 -10.81 14.32
C SER A 34 -1.41 -9.81 14.10
N SER A 35 -1.12 -8.55 14.37
CA SER A 35 -2.03 -7.44 14.11
C SER A 35 -2.14 -7.23 12.61
N VAL A 36 -3.34 -6.87 12.14
CA VAL A 36 -3.53 -6.39 10.76
C VAL A 36 -2.79 -5.06 10.52
N TRP A 37 -2.45 -4.34 11.59
CA TRP A 37 -1.69 -3.10 11.59
C TRP A 37 -0.20 -3.36 11.86
N SER A 38 0.50 -3.88 10.86
CA SER A 38 1.93 -4.22 10.97
C SER A 38 2.87 -3.00 10.86
N PHE A 39 2.35 -1.77 10.98
CA PHE A 39 3.06 -0.52 10.71
C PHE A 39 2.56 0.61 11.61
N GLU A 40 3.34 1.68 11.73
CA GLU A 40 2.96 2.88 12.48
C GLU A 40 2.07 3.81 11.63
N ARG A 41 1.04 4.41 12.24
CA ARG A 41 0.15 5.35 11.53
C ARG A 41 0.90 6.66 11.25
N PRO A 42 1.02 7.09 9.98
CA PRO A 42 1.51 8.43 9.67
C PRO A 42 0.57 9.52 10.20
N GLU A 43 1.10 10.65 10.67
CA GLU A 43 0.31 11.72 11.32
C GLU A 43 -0.83 12.28 10.45
N LEU A 44 -0.62 12.30 9.12
CA LEU A 44 -1.56 12.87 8.15
C LEU A 44 -2.42 11.80 7.45
N THR A 45 -2.37 10.55 7.90
CA THR A 45 -3.14 9.45 7.32
C THR A 45 -4.26 9.04 8.26
N TRP A 46 -5.46 8.88 7.71
CA TRP A 46 -6.63 8.45 8.47
C TRP A 46 -7.31 7.26 7.77
N TYR A 47 -7.53 6.19 8.54
CA TYR A 47 -8.20 4.98 8.10
C TYR A 47 -9.62 4.98 8.66
N HIS A 48 -10.63 4.77 7.82
CA HIS A 48 -12.03 4.85 8.27
C HIS A 48 -12.93 3.82 7.60
N TRP A 49 -13.99 3.44 8.32
CA TRP A 49 -15.12 2.70 7.78
C TRP A 49 -16.13 3.63 7.10
N GLU A 50 -17.23 3.05 6.61
CA GLU A 50 -18.38 3.84 6.19
C GLU A 50 -18.85 4.77 7.32
N GLY A 51 -19.29 5.97 6.97
CA GLY A 51 -19.75 6.95 7.95
C GLY A 51 -18.64 7.61 8.78
N ALA A 52 -17.38 7.62 8.29
CA ALA A 52 -16.27 8.33 8.92
C ALA A 52 -15.92 7.82 10.34
N VAL A 53 -16.16 6.54 10.61
CA VAL A 53 -15.77 5.88 11.87
C VAL A 53 -14.31 5.47 11.78
N ASP A 54 -13.49 5.84 12.77
CA ASP A 54 -12.05 5.48 12.81
C ASP A 54 -11.88 3.95 12.80
N ALA A 55 -11.09 3.45 11.85
CA ALA A 55 -10.79 2.04 11.70
C ALA A 55 -9.42 1.66 12.30
N TRP A 56 -8.62 2.66 12.73
CA TRP A 56 -7.27 2.42 13.21
C TRP A 56 -7.23 1.59 14.49
N GLY A 57 -6.40 0.54 14.51
CA GLY A 57 -6.24 -0.34 15.66
C GLY A 57 -7.33 -1.41 15.79
N GLU A 58 -8.26 -1.51 14.84
CA GLU A 58 -9.26 -2.57 14.81
C GLU A 58 -8.68 -3.85 14.17
N GLU A 59 -8.83 -5.00 14.84
CA GLU A 59 -8.33 -6.31 14.39
C GLU A 59 -9.41 -7.15 13.67
N SER A 60 -10.34 -6.48 12.98
CA SER A 60 -11.50 -7.16 12.40
C SER A 60 -11.11 -8.12 11.28
N PRO A 61 -11.73 -9.32 11.20
CA PRO A 61 -11.55 -10.23 10.06
C PRO A 61 -11.90 -9.62 8.69
N SER A 62 -12.67 -8.52 8.66
CA SER A 62 -12.98 -7.78 7.43
C SER A 62 -11.76 -7.09 6.81
N LEU A 63 -10.74 -6.80 7.61
CA LEU A 63 -9.44 -6.23 7.21
C LEU A 63 -8.42 -7.34 6.87
N ALA A 64 -8.88 -8.47 6.33
CA ALA A 64 -8.01 -9.57 5.90
C ALA A 64 -7.91 -9.69 4.37
N GLY A 65 -6.87 -10.38 3.89
CA GLY A 65 -6.68 -10.65 2.47
C GLY A 65 -6.44 -9.36 1.66
N ARG A 66 -7.28 -9.09 0.65
CA ARG A 66 -7.16 -7.89 -0.19
C ARG A 66 -7.55 -6.59 0.50
N ASN A 67 -8.24 -6.67 1.64
CA ASN A 67 -8.63 -5.52 2.44
C ASN A 67 -7.65 -5.27 3.60
N LEU A 68 -6.53 -6.00 3.63
CA LEU A 68 -5.50 -5.78 4.64
C LEU A 68 -4.92 -4.37 4.51
N PRO A 69 -4.88 -3.57 5.59
CA PRO A 69 -4.23 -2.28 5.56
C PRO A 69 -2.75 -2.44 5.20
N TYR A 70 -2.22 -1.50 4.43
CA TYR A 70 -0.80 -1.44 4.11
C TYR A 70 -0.35 0.02 4.15
N ALA A 71 0.83 0.24 4.73
CA ALA A 71 1.47 1.56 4.65
C ALA A 71 1.87 1.82 3.20
N ALA A 72 1.25 2.83 2.59
CA ALA A 72 1.63 3.33 1.28
C ALA A 72 2.28 4.70 1.43
N GLU A 73 3.55 4.81 1.07
CA GLU A 73 4.23 6.08 0.91
C GLU A 73 4.33 6.38 -0.59
N GLY A 74 3.85 7.54 -1.00
CA GLY A 74 3.84 7.97 -2.40
C GLY A 74 4.58 9.28 -2.55
N THR A 75 5.37 9.39 -3.62
CA THR A 75 5.86 10.70 -4.09
C THR A 75 4.96 11.18 -5.22
N TYR A 76 4.61 12.46 -5.21
CA TYR A 76 3.83 13.08 -6.28
C TYR A 76 4.76 13.56 -7.39
N TYR A 77 4.60 12.99 -8.59
CA TYR A 77 5.28 13.44 -9.79
C TYR A 77 4.29 14.12 -10.74
N SER A 78 4.65 15.30 -11.25
CA SER A 78 3.79 16.04 -12.16
C SER A 78 3.88 15.48 -13.58
N ILE A 79 2.75 15.14 -14.18
CA ILE A 79 2.68 14.70 -15.59
C ILE A 79 2.81 15.85 -16.62
N GLY A 80 3.01 17.09 -16.15
CA GLY A 80 3.16 18.27 -17.01
C GLY A 80 1.86 18.80 -17.64
N MET A 81 0.70 18.23 -17.28
CA MET A 81 -0.62 18.63 -17.79
C MET A 81 -1.63 18.70 -16.65
N SER A 82 -2.62 19.59 -16.80
CA SER A 82 -3.74 19.68 -15.86
C SER A 82 -4.79 18.63 -16.19
N THR A 83 -5.29 17.94 -15.18
CA THR A 83 -6.42 17.02 -15.28
C THR A 83 -7.50 17.50 -14.33
N PHE A 84 -8.60 18.02 -14.87
CA PHE A 84 -9.82 18.24 -14.09
C PHE A 84 -10.66 16.96 -14.20
N GLU A 85 -11.03 16.38 -13.06
CA GLU A 85 -11.84 15.15 -12.96
C GLU A 85 -11.46 14.06 -13.99
N PRO A 86 -10.18 13.63 -14.03
CA PRO A 86 -9.75 12.66 -15.03
C PRO A 86 -10.45 11.32 -14.80
N THR A 87 -11.02 10.80 -15.88
CA THR A 87 -11.34 9.37 -15.95
C THR A 87 -10.10 8.64 -16.41
N MET A 88 -9.81 7.50 -15.79
CA MET A 88 -8.59 6.74 -16.02
C MET A 88 -8.91 5.30 -16.41
N GLY A 89 -8.07 4.73 -17.27
CA GLY A 89 -8.10 3.32 -17.63
C GLY A 89 -6.68 2.78 -17.79
N VAL A 90 -6.56 1.46 -17.82
CA VAL A 90 -5.27 0.77 -18.03
C VAL A 90 -5.44 -0.18 -19.21
N THR A 91 -4.52 -0.12 -20.15
CA THR A 91 -4.50 -1.01 -21.33
C THR A 91 -3.88 -2.36 -20.99
N LEU A 92 -4.00 -3.32 -21.92
CA LEU A 92 -3.34 -4.63 -21.82
C LEU A 92 -1.80 -4.58 -21.84
N THR A 93 -1.24 -3.42 -22.20
CA THR A 93 0.20 -3.15 -22.20
C THR A 93 0.64 -2.36 -20.98
N ASP A 94 -0.19 -2.34 -19.92
CA ASP A 94 0.06 -1.61 -18.67
C ASP A 94 0.26 -0.10 -18.87
N THR A 95 -0.26 0.45 -19.96
CA THR A 95 -0.25 1.89 -20.20
C THR A 95 -1.45 2.53 -19.51
N ILE A 96 -1.20 3.52 -18.66
CA ILE A 96 -2.27 4.31 -18.04
C ILE A 96 -2.76 5.31 -19.08
N VAL A 97 -4.07 5.38 -19.27
CA VAL A 97 -4.71 6.38 -20.11
C VAL A 97 -5.67 7.23 -19.28
N MET A 98 -5.66 8.54 -19.49
CA MET A 98 -6.48 9.47 -18.71
C MET A 98 -7.01 10.64 -19.53
N SER A 99 -8.18 11.16 -19.16
CA SER A 99 -8.75 12.33 -19.81
C SER A 99 -8.09 13.61 -19.30
N SER A 100 -7.83 14.55 -20.20
CA SER A 100 -7.25 15.85 -19.87
C SER A 100 -7.92 16.98 -20.64
N TYR A 101 -8.82 17.69 -19.95
CA TYR A 101 -9.54 18.81 -20.51
C TYR A 101 -8.60 19.96 -20.93
N GLY A 102 -8.83 20.53 -22.12
CA GLY A 102 -8.12 21.71 -22.61
C GLY A 102 -6.74 21.45 -23.20
N ASN A 103 -6.21 20.22 -23.12
CA ASN A 103 -4.87 19.86 -23.62
C ASN A 103 -4.89 19.16 -24.98
N GLY A 104 -6.07 18.94 -25.57
CA GLY A 104 -6.23 18.35 -26.89
C GLY A 104 -6.26 19.39 -28.03
N PRO A 105 -6.29 18.95 -29.30
CA PRO A 105 -6.34 19.82 -30.47
C PRO A 105 -7.50 20.83 -30.38
N GLY A 106 -7.22 22.10 -30.63
CA GLY A 106 -8.23 23.17 -30.58
C GLY A 106 -8.81 23.44 -29.18
N GLY A 107 -8.14 23.01 -28.11
CA GLY A 107 -8.63 23.13 -26.73
C GLY A 107 -9.64 22.04 -26.34
N SER A 108 -9.78 20.99 -27.16
CA SER A 108 -10.58 19.82 -26.82
C SER A 108 -9.95 19.01 -25.68
N THR A 109 -10.67 18.01 -25.18
CA THR A 109 -10.08 17.05 -24.25
C THR A 109 -9.10 16.09 -24.95
N ALA A 110 -7.89 16.02 -24.42
CA ALA A 110 -6.86 15.04 -24.77
C ALA A 110 -7.12 13.67 -24.10
N VAL A 111 -6.65 12.61 -24.76
CA VAL A 111 -6.46 11.29 -24.16
C VAL A 111 -4.97 11.14 -23.95
N VAL A 112 -4.55 11.22 -22.69
CA VAL A 112 -3.14 11.17 -22.32
C VAL A 112 -2.78 9.72 -22.02
N ALA A 113 -1.80 9.18 -22.72
CA ALA A 113 -1.19 7.90 -22.40
C ALA A 113 0.12 8.13 -21.65
N CYS A 114 0.30 7.44 -20.52
CA CYS A 114 1.52 7.45 -19.74
C CYS A 114 1.98 6.04 -19.39
N ASP A 115 3.28 5.82 -19.52
CA ASP A 115 3.94 4.60 -19.06
C ASP A 115 4.41 4.77 -17.61
N LEU A 116 3.49 4.54 -16.66
CA LEU A 116 3.72 4.75 -15.22
C LEU A 116 3.77 3.44 -14.43
N ILE A 117 3.31 2.34 -15.01
CA ILE A 117 3.21 1.06 -14.29
C ILE A 117 4.59 0.40 -14.29
N GLY A 118 5.11 0.10 -13.10
CA GLY A 118 6.41 -0.55 -12.94
C GLY A 118 7.61 0.39 -12.95
N MET A 119 7.39 1.71 -12.87
CA MET A 119 8.47 2.67 -12.63
C MET A 119 9.18 2.40 -11.30
N VAL A 120 10.51 2.30 -11.36
CA VAL A 120 11.38 2.11 -10.19
C VAL A 120 12.38 3.26 -10.00
N ASP A 121 12.49 4.16 -10.99
CA ASP A 121 13.37 5.33 -10.96
C ASP A 121 12.57 6.59 -11.32
N VAL A 122 13.09 7.74 -10.90
CA VAL A 122 12.32 8.96 -10.63
C VAL A 122 11.97 9.78 -11.89
N LEU A 123 12.47 9.44 -13.08
CA LEU A 123 12.54 10.42 -14.18
C LEU A 123 12.27 9.95 -15.61
N ASP A 124 12.03 8.66 -15.87
CA ASP A 124 11.82 8.16 -17.24
C ASP A 124 10.37 7.75 -17.48
N TYR A 125 9.43 8.70 -17.36
CA TYR A 125 8.07 8.51 -17.87
C TYR A 125 7.72 9.57 -18.91
N SER A 126 7.02 9.12 -19.96
CA SER A 126 6.46 10.00 -20.98
C SER A 126 4.95 9.97 -20.92
N CYS A 127 4.36 11.16 -20.87
CA CYS A 127 2.93 11.35 -20.98
C CYS A 127 2.65 12.14 -22.26
N GLU A 128 1.90 11.56 -23.19
CA GLU A 128 1.58 12.20 -24.47
C GLU A 128 0.09 12.10 -24.82
N ASN A 129 -0.41 13.11 -25.51
CA ASN A 129 -1.76 13.06 -26.06
C ASN A 129 -1.77 12.11 -27.27
N VAL A 130 -2.42 10.96 -27.11
CA VAL A 130 -2.64 9.98 -28.18
C VAL A 130 -3.98 10.18 -28.90
N TYR A 131 -4.75 11.20 -28.50
CA TYR A 131 -6.03 11.53 -29.13
C TYR A 131 -5.82 12.33 -30.43
N ASP A 132 -6.06 11.69 -31.57
CA ASP A 132 -6.00 12.28 -32.91
C ASP A 132 -7.31 12.05 -33.69
N PRO A 133 -8.41 12.73 -33.30
CA PRO A 133 -9.67 12.62 -34.03
C PRO A 133 -9.61 13.43 -35.33
N LEU A 134 -10.26 12.92 -36.39
CA LEU A 134 -10.44 13.68 -37.64
C LEU A 134 -11.20 15.01 -37.42
N LEU A 135 -12.13 15.03 -36.46
CA LEU A 135 -12.88 16.22 -36.04
C LEU A 135 -12.92 16.28 -34.50
N PRO A 136 -12.14 17.17 -33.86
CA PRO A 136 -12.12 17.28 -32.41
C PRO A 136 -13.39 17.94 -31.88
N ILE A 137 -13.93 17.40 -30.78
CA ILE A 137 -15.06 17.97 -30.03
C ILE A 137 -14.48 18.94 -29.00
N VAL A 138 -14.37 20.20 -29.39
CA VAL A 138 -13.70 21.27 -28.62
C VAL A 138 -14.43 21.69 -27.35
N ASN A 139 -15.72 21.37 -27.22
CA ASN A 139 -16.56 21.80 -26.11
C ASN A 139 -16.81 20.71 -25.06
N SER A 140 -16.19 19.52 -25.17
CA SER A 140 -16.40 18.47 -24.17
C SER A 140 -15.52 18.70 -22.94
N ASN A 141 -16.18 18.97 -21.81
CA ASN A 141 -15.54 19.40 -20.57
C ASN A 141 -15.39 18.30 -19.51
N ASP A 142 -16.08 17.18 -19.66
CA ASP A 142 -16.03 16.04 -18.73
C ASP A 142 -16.17 14.69 -19.49
N PRO A 143 -15.16 14.27 -20.26
CA PRO A 143 -15.29 13.03 -21.01
C PRO A 143 -14.86 11.80 -20.20
N TYR A 144 -15.58 10.71 -20.46
CA TYR A 144 -15.31 9.41 -19.87
C TYR A 144 -14.45 8.56 -20.80
N ILE A 145 -13.36 8.02 -20.27
CA ILE A 145 -12.52 7.04 -20.94
C ILE A 145 -12.89 5.65 -20.47
N TYR A 146 -13.11 4.76 -21.44
CA TYR A 146 -13.24 3.33 -21.21
C TYR A 146 -12.16 2.59 -22.00
N VAL A 147 -11.50 1.64 -21.33
CA VAL A 147 -10.55 0.74 -21.98
C VAL A 147 -11.16 -0.64 -22.00
N ASP A 148 -11.34 -1.19 -23.20
CA ASP A 148 -11.84 -2.54 -23.39
C ASP A 148 -10.83 -3.57 -22.84
N PRO A 149 -11.20 -4.40 -21.84
CA PRO A 149 -10.30 -5.36 -21.23
C PRO A 149 -9.79 -6.46 -22.15
N TRP A 150 -10.45 -6.72 -23.29
CA TRP A 150 -10.09 -7.81 -24.21
C TRP A 150 -9.40 -7.31 -25.46
N THR A 151 -9.75 -6.12 -25.93
CA THR A 151 -9.21 -5.58 -27.18
C THR A 151 -8.22 -4.45 -26.96
N GLY A 152 -8.11 -3.91 -25.74
CA GLY A 152 -7.27 -2.75 -25.43
C GLY A 152 -7.71 -1.46 -26.14
N ARG A 153 -8.88 -1.46 -26.78
CA ARG A 153 -9.42 -0.29 -27.47
C ARG A 153 -9.86 0.75 -26.46
N ILE A 154 -9.51 1.99 -26.75
CA ILE A 154 -9.89 3.15 -25.95
C ILE A 154 -11.14 3.77 -26.57
N MET A 155 -12.18 3.91 -25.77
CA MET A 155 -13.41 4.62 -26.12
C MET A 155 -13.47 5.89 -25.28
N LYS A 156 -13.75 7.01 -25.93
CA LYS A 156 -14.01 8.29 -25.29
C LYS A 156 -15.50 8.62 -25.47
N PHE A 157 -16.16 8.99 -24.38
CA PHE A 157 -17.52 9.49 -24.39
C PHE A 157 -17.48 10.98 -24.07
N ASP A 158 -17.78 11.80 -25.06
CA ASP A 158 -17.92 13.24 -24.88
C ASP A 158 -19.29 13.56 -24.24
N MET A 159 -19.27 14.32 -23.15
CA MET A 159 -20.43 15.05 -22.61
C MET A 159 -20.33 16.54 -22.94
#